data_AF-A0A0C9UJL8-F1
#
_entry.id   AF-A0A0C9UJL8-F1
#
_cell.length_a   1.000
_cell.length_b   1.000
_cell.length_c   1.000
_cell.angle_alpha   90.00
_cell.angle_beta   90.00
_cell.angle_gamma   90.00
#
_symmetry.space_group_name_H-M   'P 1'
#
loop_
_entity.id
_entity.type
_entity.pdbx_description
1 polymer ?
#
loop_
_entity_poly.entity_id
_entity_poly.type
_entity_poly.pdbx_seq_one_letter_code
_entity_poly.pdbx_strand_id
1 'polypeptide(L)'
;MHQYRAHRVCGPFLHPALTELDIWFHATFEDIEGVHDILLLLPEAAPGLQNLSIHCSCLVSELYGALASILTSLPSLRKISLPRHWFAGGVIDILATLPHLEQFDWNSTGVGALQDIIGFSVNLRDNSFPVLSRMEMEIDFPTVQAFLGQSTVLGQLVSIDIKTINRAHPEHIHEFLQLCASKGRALSKIRVDGFPTRPDPASINGTFNMAILQPALGCAEPTSLIIEYPTPLVLTEDNLRTISMKLPKLRSICLGELPLYPTPPTLNIAALLPLLENCPHLEDIGLYLDGNDSF
;
A
#
# COMPACT_ATOMS: atom_id res chain seq x y z
N MET A 1 34.45 -29.53 2.28
CA MET A 1 33.65 -28.29 2.22
C MET A 1 32.52 -28.57 1.23
N HIS A 2 31.41 -29.13 1.70
CA HIS A 2 30.29 -29.54 0.85
C HIS A 2 29.32 -28.37 0.71
N GLN A 3 29.30 -27.73 -0.46
CA GLN A 3 28.21 -26.87 -0.90
C GLN A 3 26.96 -27.72 -1.08
N TYR A 4 26.03 -27.66 -0.13
CA TYR A 4 24.68 -28.17 -0.28
C TYR A 4 23.91 -27.19 -1.18
N ARG A 5 23.73 -27.55 -2.46
CA ARG A 5 22.81 -26.86 -3.38
C ARG A 5 21.38 -27.03 -2.88
N ALA A 6 20.71 -25.93 -2.59
CA ALA A 6 19.34 -25.84 -2.07
C ALA A 6 18.24 -26.14 -3.13
N HIS A 7 18.52 -26.92 -4.17
CA HIS A 7 17.54 -27.25 -5.24
C HIS A 7 16.38 -28.17 -4.83
N ARG A 8 16.20 -28.54 -3.55
CA ARG A 8 15.28 -29.65 -3.20
C ARG A 8 14.23 -29.39 -2.13
N VAL A 9 14.11 -28.19 -1.56
CA VAL A 9 13.24 -28.03 -0.38
C VAL A 9 11.80 -27.66 -0.73
N CYS A 10 11.51 -27.02 -1.88
CA CYS A 10 10.11 -26.66 -2.22
C CYS A 10 9.34 -27.74 -2.99
N GLY A 11 10.01 -28.53 -3.83
CA GLY A 11 9.38 -29.59 -4.64
C GLY A 11 8.51 -30.61 -3.88
N PRO A 12 8.87 -31.11 -2.68
CA PRO A 12 8.08 -32.13 -1.99
C PRO A 12 6.79 -31.61 -1.33
N PHE A 13 6.57 -30.29 -1.30
CA PHE A 13 5.41 -29.68 -0.62
C PHE A 13 4.41 -29.02 -1.57
N LEU A 14 4.69 -28.97 -2.87
CA LEU A 14 3.71 -28.52 -3.86
C LEU A 14 2.71 -29.64 -4.13
N HIS A 15 1.42 -29.30 -4.09
CA HIS A 15 0.33 -30.26 -4.24
C HIS A 15 -0.82 -29.62 -5.04
N PRO A 16 -1.55 -30.36 -5.90
CA PRO A 16 -2.60 -29.77 -6.73
C PRO A 16 -3.76 -29.10 -5.97
N ALA A 17 -3.98 -29.50 -4.71
CA ALA A 17 -4.97 -28.91 -3.82
C ALA A 17 -4.45 -27.73 -2.97
N LEU A 18 -3.20 -27.30 -3.19
CA LEU A 18 -2.62 -26.17 -2.47
C LEU A 18 -3.30 -24.87 -2.91
N THR A 19 -3.89 -24.16 -1.96
CA THR A 19 -4.60 -22.89 -2.21
C THR A 19 -3.80 -21.67 -1.76
N GLU A 20 -2.82 -21.85 -0.87
CA GLU A 20 -2.01 -20.77 -0.33
C GLU A 20 -0.54 -21.19 -0.33
N LEU A 21 0.32 -20.30 -0.79
CA LEU A 21 1.75 -20.55 -0.84
C LEU A 21 2.49 -19.26 -0.47
N ASP A 22 3.41 -19.39 0.46
CA ASP A 22 4.33 -18.34 0.86
C ASP A 22 5.77 -18.81 0.62
N ILE A 23 6.50 -18.09 -0.24
CA ILE A 23 7.82 -18.48 -0.72
C ILE A 23 8.86 -17.47 -0.27
N TRP A 24 9.88 -17.96 0.44
CA TRP A 24 10.98 -17.15 0.95
C TRP A 24 12.29 -17.48 0.23
N PHE A 25 12.76 -16.55 -0.60
CA PHE A 25 14.08 -16.58 -1.21
C PHE A 25 15.01 -15.67 -0.39
N HIS A 26 15.89 -16.30 0.40
CA HIS A 26 16.86 -15.56 1.21
C HIS A 26 17.78 -14.69 0.35
N ALA A 27 18.20 -13.54 0.87
CA ALA A 27 19.10 -12.63 0.16
C ALA A 27 20.48 -13.23 -0.18
N THR A 28 20.87 -14.31 0.50
CA THR A 28 22.11 -15.07 0.21
C THR A 28 21.91 -16.10 -0.92
N PHE A 29 20.72 -16.20 -1.49
CA PHE A 29 20.42 -17.10 -2.59
C PHE A 29 20.94 -16.47 -3.88
N GLU A 30 22.16 -16.84 -4.28
CA GLU A 30 22.82 -16.34 -5.49
C GLU A 30 22.26 -16.96 -6.78
N ASP A 31 21.42 -18.00 -6.66
CA ASP A 31 20.95 -18.81 -7.78
C ASP A 31 19.59 -18.34 -8.31
N ILE A 32 19.61 -17.34 -9.20
CA ILE A 32 18.40 -16.82 -9.86
C ILE A 32 17.69 -17.92 -10.68
N GLU A 33 18.43 -18.89 -11.24
CA GLU A 33 17.85 -20.00 -12.00
C GLU A 33 16.96 -20.86 -11.10
N GLY A 34 17.39 -21.15 -9.87
CA GLY A 34 16.59 -21.87 -8.90
C GLY A 34 15.27 -21.16 -8.54
N VAL A 35 15.28 -19.83 -8.47
CA VAL A 35 14.04 -19.03 -8.27
C VAL A 35 13.12 -19.17 -9.47
N HIS A 36 13.68 -18.99 -10.67
CA HIS A 36 12.96 -19.10 -11.93
C HIS A 36 12.28 -20.47 -12.10
N ASP A 37 13.02 -21.56 -11.83
CA ASP A 37 12.51 -22.93 -11.91
C ASP A 37 11.34 -23.16 -10.95
N ILE A 38 11.47 -22.70 -9.69
CA ILE A 38 10.39 -22.85 -8.70
C ILE A 38 9.13 -22.12 -9.15
N LEU A 39 9.27 -20.88 -9.66
CA LEU A 39 8.12 -20.12 -10.15
C LEU A 39 7.45 -20.87 -11.31
N LEU A 40 8.20 -21.30 -12.32
CA LEU A 40 7.64 -21.99 -13.49
C LEU A 40 6.96 -23.33 -13.17
N LEU A 41 7.30 -23.98 -12.06
CA LEU A 41 6.63 -25.21 -11.61
C LEU A 41 5.25 -24.97 -10.98
N LEU A 42 4.95 -23.76 -10.50
CA LEU A 42 3.74 -23.48 -9.73
C LEU A 42 2.43 -23.79 -10.49
N PRO A 43 2.25 -23.43 -11.77
CA PRO A 43 0.99 -23.67 -12.46
C PRO A 43 0.66 -25.16 -12.60
N GLU A 44 1.67 -26.01 -12.80
CA GLU A 44 1.48 -27.46 -12.91
C GLU A 44 1.29 -28.12 -11.55
N ALA A 45 2.07 -27.69 -10.55
CA ALA A 45 2.09 -28.33 -9.25
C ALA A 45 0.95 -27.87 -8.32
N ALA A 46 0.47 -26.64 -8.49
CA ALA A 46 -0.60 -26.02 -7.69
C ALA A 46 -1.54 -25.16 -8.58
N PRO A 47 -2.24 -25.75 -9.57
CA PRO A 47 -3.11 -25.00 -10.51
C PRO A 47 -4.27 -24.26 -9.84
N GLY A 48 -4.67 -24.71 -8.64
CA GLY A 48 -5.75 -24.10 -7.85
C GLY A 48 -5.29 -23.01 -6.87
N LEU A 49 -4.05 -22.52 -6.99
CA LEU A 49 -3.49 -21.53 -6.06
C LEU A 49 -4.31 -20.24 -6.06
N GLN A 50 -4.71 -19.80 -4.86
CA GLN A 50 -5.51 -18.59 -4.65
C GLN A 50 -4.70 -17.47 -4.00
N ASN A 51 -3.78 -17.80 -3.11
CA ASN A 51 -2.96 -16.83 -2.39
C ASN A 51 -1.48 -17.13 -2.62
N LEU A 52 -0.75 -16.17 -3.19
CA LEU A 52 0.68 -16.30 -3.45
C LEU A 52 1.44 -15.15 -2.79
N SER A 53 2.37 -15.46 -1.91
CA SER A 53 3.33 -14.51 -1.36
C SER A 53 4.74 -14.89 -1.81
N ILE A 54 5.48 -13.93 -2.37
CA ILE A 54 6.85 -14.11 -2.81
C ILE A 54 7.74 -13.10 -2.10
N HIS A 55 8.66 -13.59 -1.28
CA HIS A 55 9.67 -12.78 -0.61
C HIS A 55 11.00 -13.02 -1.34
N CYS A 56 11.46 -12.04 -2.13
CA CYS A 56 12.75 -12.08 -2.82
C CYS A 56 13.43 -10.71 -2.81
N SER A 57 14.77 -10.70 -2.76
CA SER A 57 15.59 -9.51 -2.98
C SER A 57 16.08 -9.34 -4.42
N CYS A 58 15.73 -10.27 -5.30
CA CYS A 58 16.09 -10.26 -6.71
C CYS A 58 15.34 -9.18 -7.50
N LEU A 59 15.89 -8.77 -8.64
CA LEU A 59 15.27 -7.74 -9.48
C LEU A 59 14.08 -8.31 -10.23
N VAL A 60 12.99 -7.54 -10.35
CA VAL A 60 11.84 -8.03 -11.12
C VAL A 60 12.19 -8.17 -12.59
N SER A 61 13.11 -7.33 -13.10
CA SER A 61 13.60 -7.40 -14.48
C SER A 61 14.31 -8.71 -14.81
N GLU A 62 14.94 -9.36 -13.82
CA GLU A 62 15.59 -10.67 -13.99
C GLU A 62 14.57 -11.82 -14.02
N LEU A 63 13.43 -11.65 -13.34
CA LEU A 63 12.39 -12.67 -13.20
C LEU A 63 11.10 -12.39 -13.97
N TYR A 64 11.04 -11.28 -14.71
CA TYR A 64 9.80 -10.80 -15.31
C TYR A 64 9.15 -11.85 -16.20
N GLY A 65 9.94 -12.58 -16.99
CA GLY A 65 9.45 -13.64 -17.86
C GLY A 65 8.75 -14.76 -17.09
N ALA A 66 9.40 -15.29 -16.04
CA ALA A 66 8.80 -16.31 -15.19
C ALA A 66 7.58 -15.77 -14.42
N LEU A 67 7.70 -14.58 -13.82
CA LEU A 67 6.60 -13.94 -13.09
C LEU A 67 5.38 -13.75 -14.00
N ALA A 68 5.56 -13.20 -15.19
CA ALA A 68 4.49 -13.03 -16.16
C ALA A 68 3.84 -14.36 -16.57
N SER A 69 4.66 -15.39 -16.79
CA SER A 69 4.17 -16.73 -17.14
C SER A 69 3.31 -17.33 -16.03
N ILE A 70 3.72 -17.20 -14.76
CA ILE A 70 2.97 -17.79 -13.64
C ILE A 70 1.68 -17.03 -13.38
N LEU A 71 1.70 -15.69 -13.42
CA LEU A 71 0.52 -14.88 -13.13
C LEU A 71 -0.58 -15.15 -14.16
N THR A 72 -0.22 -15.26 -15.43
CA THR A 72 -1.18 -15.59 -16.49
C THR A 72 -1.69 -17.03 -16.43
N SER A 73 -0.93 -17.94 -15.79
CA SER A 73 -1.24 -19.37 -15.70
C SER A 73 -1.91 -19.78 -14.38
N LEU A 74 -2.17 -18.83 -13.46
CA LEU A 74 -2.86 -19.04 -12.18
C LEU A 74 -4.21 -18.30 -12.17
N PRO A 75 -5.23 -18.80 -12.89
CA PRO A 75 -6.49 -18.08 -13.08
C PRO A 75 -7.32 -17.95 -11.80
N SER A 76 -7.07 -18.81 -10.79
CA SER A 76 -7.75 -18.79 -9.49
C SER A 76 -7.13 -17.83 -8.47
N LEU A 77 -6.09 -17.07 -8.85
CA LEU A 77 -5.40 -16.18 -7.94
C LEU A 77 -6.32 -15.05 -7.46
N ARG A 78 -6.47 -14.95 -6.15
CA ARG A 78 -7.30 -13.96 -5.43
C ARG A 78 -6.45 -12.95 -4.67
N LYS A 79 -5.32 -13.37 -4.12
CA LYS A 79 -4.40 -12.50 -3.39
C LYS A 79 -2.98 -12.72 -3.85
N ILE A 80 -2.25 -11.62 -4.01
CA ILE A 80 -0.83 -11.68 -4.29
C ILE A 80 -0.05 -10.69 -3.44
N SER A 81 1.03 -11.16 -2.83
CA SER A 81 2.02 -10.33 -2.16
C SER A 81 3.34 -10.46 -2.89
N LEU A 82 3.87 -9.35 -3.41
CA LEU A 82 5.16 -9.33 -4.12
C LEU A 82 6.19 -8.47 -3.38
N PRO A 83 7.48 -8.61 -3.67
CA PRO A 83 8.48 -7.69 -3.16
C PRO A 83 8.18 -6.25 -3.54
N ARG A 84 8.56 -5.34 -2.65
CA ARG A 84 8.30 -3.89 -2.67
C ARG A 84 8.32 -3.22 -4.06
N HIS A 85 9.36 -3.45 -4.87
CA HIS A 85 9.53 -2.79 -6.16
C HIS A 85 9.15 -3.67 -7.37
N TRP A 86 8.41 -4.76 -7.18
CA TRP A 86 8.01 -5.66 -8.27
C TRP A 86 6.71 -5.25 -8.95
N PHE A 87 5.97 -4.28 -8.40
CA PHE A 87 4.77 -3.72 -9.02
C PHE A 87 5.12 -2.73 -10.15
N ALA A 88 5.97 -3.16 -11.08
CA ALA A 88 6.26 -2.46 -12.32
C ALA A 88 5.03 -2.46 -13.24
N GLY A 89 4.97 -1.52 -14.20
CA GLY A 89 3.81 -1.35 -15.09
C GLY A 89 3.38 -2.64 -15.80
N GLY A 90 4.33 -3.41 -16.33
CA GLY A 90 4.03 -4.69 -16.99
C GLY A 90 3.47 -5.76 -16.06
N VAL A 91 3.85 -5.75 -14.78
CA VAL A 91 3.26 -6.67 -13.78
C VAL A 91 1.83 -6.25 -13.46
N ILE A 92 1.59 -4.96 -13.24
CA ILE A 92 0.25 -4.42 -13.03
C ILE A 92 -0.68 -4.68 -14.22
N ASP A 93 -0.18 -4.55 -15.46
CA ASP A 93 -0.94 -4.88 -16.67
C ASP A 93 -1.43 -6.33 -16.66
N ILE A 94 -0.60 -7.27 -16.18
CA ILE A 94 -1.00 -8.69 -16.06
C ILE A 94 -2.01 -8.86 -14.93
N LEU A 95 -1.74 -8.30 -13.75
CA LEU A 95 -2.64 -8.38 -12.60
C LEU A 95 -4.03 -7.80 -12.92
N ALA A 96 -4.09 -6.74 -13.73
CA ALA A 96 -5.32 -6.12 -14.19
C ALA A 96 -6.21 -7.07 -15.00
N THR A 97 -5.65 -8.14 -15.58
CA THR A 97 -6.40 -9.13 -16.36
C THR A 97 -6.91 -10.31 -15.53
N LEU A 98 -6.49 -10.45 -14.27
CA LEU A 98 -6.84 -11.60 -13.45
C LEU A 98 -8.31 -11.51 -12.99
N PRO A 99 -9.16 -12.50 -13.32
CA PRO A 99 -10.60 -12.39 -13.15
C PRO A 99 -11.06 -12.46 -11.68
N HIS A 100 -10.22 -13.01 -10.80
CA HIS A 100 -10.56 -13.26 -9.40
C HIS A 100 -9.66 -12.51 -8.42
N LEU A 101 -8.77 -11.63 -8.91
CA LEU A 101 -7.84 -10.91 -8.06
C LEU A 101 -8.58 -9.85 -7.22
N GLU A 102 -8.65 -10.11 -5.92
CA GLU A 102 -9.33 -9.29 -4.92
C GLU A 102 -8.38 -8.34 -4.20
N GLN A 103 -7.12 -8.72 -4.08
CA GLN A 103 -6.10 -7.98 -3.35
C GLN A 103 -4.72 -8.17 -4.00
N PHE A 104 -3.98 -7.08 -4.09
CA PHE A 104 -2.54 -7.17 -4.18
C PHE A 104 -1.89 -6.19 -3.20
N ASP A 105 -0.78 -6.64 -2.64
CA ASP A 105 0.02 -5.89 -1.69
C ASP A 105 1.49 -6.25 -1.85
N TRP A 106 2.32 -5.60 -1.06
CA TRP A 106 3.74 -5.87 -1.04
C TRP A 106 4.21 -6.42 0.30
N ASN A 107 5.29 -7.18 0.27
CA ASN A 107 5.98 -7.56 1.50
C ASN A 107 7.16 -6.62 1.78
N SER A 108 7.41 -6.40 3.07
CA SER A 108 8.50 -5.56 3.56
C SER A 108 9.87 -6.25 3.48
N THR A 109 9.91 -7.55 3.21
CA THR A 109 11.13 -8.37 3.22
C THR A 109 11.57 -8.66 1.78
N GLY A 110 12.14 -7.65 1.13
CA GLY A 110 12.58 -7.73 -0.25
C GLY A 110 12.55 -6.35 -0.88
N VAL A 111 13.73 -5.78 -1.13
CA VAL A 111 13.87 -4.47 -1.75
C VAL A 111 14.35 -4.74 -3.16
N GLY A 112 13.44 -4.91 -4.12
CA GLY A 112 13.81 -4.93 -5.55
C GLY A 112 14.54 -3.63 -5.95
N ALA A 113 14.81 -3.39 -7.24
CA ALA A 113 15.42 -2.11 -7.61
C ALA A 113 14.37 -1.02 -7.84
N LEU A 114 14.65 0.17 -7.31
CA LEU A 114 13.81 1.34 -7.56
C LEU A 114 13.66 1.64 -9.06
N GLN A 115 14.69 1.31 -9.86
CA GLN A 115 14.69 1.50 -11.31
C GLN A 115 13.57 0.73 -12.03
N ASP A 116 13.06 -0.37 -11.45
CA ASP A 116 12.00 -1.17 -12.06
C ASP A 116 10.63 -0.48 -11.99
N ILE A 117 10.46 0.50 -11.09
CA ILE A 117 9.25 1.31 -10.95
C ILE A 117 9.43 2.74 -11.51
N ILE A 118 10.63 3.11 -11.97
CA ILE A 118 10.86 4.37 -12.67
C ILE A 118 10.15 4.31 -14.03
N GLY A 119 9.40 5.37 -14.35
CA GLY A 119 8.65 5.43 -15.61
C GLY A 119 7.39 4.56 -15.60
N PHE A 120 6.87 4.21 -14.42
CA PHE A 120 5.60 3.54 -14.28
C PHE A 120 4.52 4.21 -15.15
N SER A 121 3.97 3.43 -16.06
CA SER A 121 2.88 3.82 -16.96
C SER A 121 2.02 2.58 -17.18
N VAL A 122 0.74 2.69 -16.83
CA VAL A 122 -0.24 1.62 -16.96
C VAL A 122 -1.46 2.20 -17.62
N ASN A 123 -1.91 1.56 -18.70
CA ASN A 123 -3.12 1.95 -19.40
C ASN A 123 -4.23 0.96 -19.03
N LEU A 124 -4.93 1.25 -17.93
CA LEU A 124 -6.06 0.43 -17.52
C LEU A 124 -7.17 0.50 -18.58
N ARG A 125 -7.55 -0.67 -19.09
CA ARG A 125 -8.69 -0.83 -19.98
C ARG A 125 -9.98 -0.91 -19.18
N ASP A 126 -11.11 -0.67 -19.83
CA ASP A 126 -12.42 -1.00 -19.26
C ASP A 126 -12.44 -2.46 -18.82
N ASN A 127 -12.92 -2.72 -17.59
CA ASN A 127 -12.92 -4.02 -16.92
C ASN A 127 -11.56 -4.54 -16.41
N SER A 128 -10.53 -3.68 -16.35
CA SER A 128 -9.33 -4.00 -15.58
C SER A 128 -9.70 -4.20 -14.12
N PHE A 129 -9.11 -5.22 -13.47
CA PHE A 129 -9.33 -5.54 -12.06
C PHE A 129 -10.82 -5.72 -11.70
N PRO A 130 -11.50 -6.75 -12.23
CA PRO A 130 -12.95 -6.87 -12.13
C PRO A 130 -13.51 -7.00 -10.69
N VAL A 131 -12.71 -7.52 -9.76
CA VAL A 131 -13.13 -7.75 -8.36
C VAL A 131 -12.14 -7.20 -7.32
N LEU A 132 -11.18 -6.37 -7.74
CA LEU A 132 -10.17 -5.81 -6.84
C LEU A 132 -10.84 -4.90 -5.81
N SER A 133 -10.62 -5.23 -4.54
CA SER A 133 -11.17 -4.52 -3.39
C SER A 133 -10.09 -3.91 -2.50
N ARG A 134 -8.84 -4.37 -2.60
CA ARG A 134 -7.73 -3.89 -1.79
C ARG A 134 -6.47 -3.74 -2.62
N MET A 135 -5.79 -2.62 -2.43
CA MET A 135 -4.58 -2.29 -3.15
C MET A 135 -3.58 -1.63 -2.21
N GLU A 136 -2.35 -2.13 -2.21
CA GLU A 136 -1.21 -1.51 -1.57
C GLU A 136 -0.07 -1.36 -2.57
N MET A 137 0.50 -0.16 -2.69
CA MET A 137 1.57 0.13 -3.64
C MET A 137 2.52 1.21 -3.11
N GLU A 138 3.77 1.16 -3.56
CA GLU A 138 4.66 2.32 -3.49
C GLU A 138 4.91 2.94 -4.84
N ILE A 139 4.47 4.18 -4.95
CA ILE A 139 4.52 4.97 -6.15
C ILE A 139 4.10 6.40 -5.80
N ASP A 140 4.69 7.38 -6.47
CA ASP A 140 4.39 8.78 -6.19
C ASP A 140 2.92 9.11 -6.48
N PHE A 141 2.32 9.94 -5.63
CA PHE A 141 0.90 10.32 -5.70
C PHE A 141 0.46 10.82 -7.09
N PRO A 142 1.20 11.71 -7.79
CA PRO A 142 0.80 12.15 -9.14
C PRO A 142 0.62 10.99 -10.12
N THR A 143 1.49 9.97 -10.02
CA THR A 143 1.42 8.80 -10.89
C THR A 143 0.23 7.91 -10.51
N VAL A 144 -0.04 7.70 -9.22
CA VAL A 144 -1.25 6.99 -8.76
C VAL A 144 -2.52 7.71 -9.20
N GLN A 145 -2.54 9.03 -9.12
CA GLN A 145 -3.68 9.83 -9.56
C GLN A 145 -3.91 9.70 -11.07
N ALA A 146 -2.86 9.71 -11.88
CA ALA A 146 -2.99 9.47 -13.32
C ALA A 146 -3.54 8.07 -13.61
N PHE A 147 -3.00 7.05 -12.92
CA PHE A 147 -3.40 5.64 -13.02
C PHE A 147 -4.86 5.39 -12.61
N LEU A 148 -5.26 5.80 -11.40
CA LEU A 148 -6.62 5.60 -10.87
C LEU A 148 -7.62 6.60 -11.46
N GLY A 149 -7.16 7.78 -11.85
CA GLY A 149 -7.98 8.85 -12.41
C GLY A 149 -8.62 8.47 -13.75
N GLN A 150 -8.04 7.52 -14.48
CA GLN A 150 -8.56 7.05 -15.77
C GLN A 150 -9.45 5.81 -15.63
N SER A 151 -9.55 5.23 -14.42
CA SER A 151 -10.16 3.93 -14.19
C SER A 151 -11.42 3.99 -13.32
N THR A 152 -12.26 2.96 -13.42
CA THR A 152 -13.41 2.71 -12.53
C THR A 152 -13.01 1.93 -11.26
N VAL A 153 -11.79 1.38 -11.21
CA VAL A 153 -11.29 0.53 -10.13
C VAL A 153 -11.42 1.20 -8.76
N LEU A 154 -11.16 2.51 -8.68
CA LEU A 154 -11.26 3.22 -7.41
C LEU A 154 -12.68 3.16 -6.80
N GLY A 155 -13.72 3.05 -7.63
CA GLY A 155 -15.11 2.98 -7.18
C GLY A 155 -15.49 1.69 -6.44
N GLN A 156 -14.73 0.61 -6.62
CA GLN A 156 -14.94 -0.69 -5.97
C GLN A 156 -13.91 -0.98 -4.88
N LEU A 157 -12.82 -0.20 -4.80
CA LEU A 157 -11.83 -0.36 -3.73
C LEU A 157 -12.47 -0.07 -2.37
N VAL A 158 -12.22 -0.99 -1.44
CA VAL A 158 -12.58 -0.91 -0.02
C VAL A 158 -11.41 -0.39 0.81
N SER A 159 -10.18 -0.75 0.41
CA SER A 159 -8.93 -0.35 1.06
C SER A 159 -7.92 0.12 0.03
N ILE A 160 -7.28 1.25 0.30
CA ILE A 160 -6.16 1.76 -0.47
C ILE A 160 -5.03 2.18 0.47
N ASP A 161 -3.83 1.71 0.17
CA ASP A 161 -2.61 2.08 0.88
C ASP A 161 -1.56 2.50 -0.16
N ILE A 162 -1.18 3.78 -0.12
CA ILE A 162 -0.20 4.34 -1.03
C ILE A 162 0.97 4.87 -0.21
N LYS A 163 2.15 4.32 -0.52
CA LYS A 163 3.42 4.85 -0.06
C LYS A 163 4.10 5.60 -1.20
N THR A 164 4.71 6.74 -0.89
CA THR A 164 5.45 7.51 -1.89
C THR A 164 6.90 7.05 -1.97
N ILE A 165 7.50 7.09 -3.16
CA ILE A 165 8.93 6.83 -3.35
C ILE A 165 9.71 8.06 -2.91
N ASN A 166 9.33 9.18 -3.52
CA ASN A 166 9.88 10.49 -3.31
C ASN A 166 9.02 11.23 -2.28
N ARG A 167 9.58 12.23 -1.62
CA ARG A 167 8.82 13.04 -0.67
C ARG A 167 7.56 13.59 -1.33
N ALA A 168 6.40 13.30 -0.75
CA ALA A 168 5.14 13.80 -1.26
C ALA A 168 4.98 15.30 -0.92
N HIS A 169 4.66 16.12 -1.93
CA HIS A 169 4.18 17.48 -1.68
C HIS A 169 2.77 17.41 -1.08
N PRO A 170 2.42 18.25 -0.07
CA PRO A 170 1.09 18.21 0.53
C PRO A 170 -0.05 18.37 -0.50
N GLU A 171 0.17 19.15 -1.55
CA GLU A 171 -0.81 19.32 -2.64
C GLU A 171 -1.11 18.01 -3.38
N HIS A 172 -0.10 17.18 -3.65
CA HIS A 172 -0.34 15.88 -4.30
C HIS A 172 -1.16 14.93 -3.40
N ILE A 173 -0.94 14.98 -2.07
CA ILE A 173 -1.76 14.23 -1.12
C ILE A 173 -3.19 14.77 -1.10
N HIS A 174 -3.38 16.09 -1.07
CA HIS A 174 -4.70 16.71 -1.15
C HIS A 174 -5.46 16.26 -2.40
N GLU A 175 -4.83 16.35 -3.58
CA GLU A 175 -5.45 15.95 -4.83
C GLU A 175 -5.74 14.45 -4.90
N PHE A 176 -4.88 13.61 -4.31
CA PHE A 176 -5.15 12.17 -4.18
C PHE A 176 -6.35 11.88 -3.26
N LEU A 177 -6.45 12.58 -2.13
CA LEU A 177 -7.61 12.47 -1.25
C LEU A 177 -8.89 12.98 -1.93
N GLN A 178 -8.80 14.02 -2.75
CA GLN A 178 -9.90 14.52 -3.57
C GLN A 178 -10.35 13.50 -4.62
N LEU A 179 -9.41 12.77 -5.22
CA LEU A 179 -9.71 11.65 -6.10
C LEU A 179 -10.43 10.52 -5.34
N CYS A 180 -9.95 10.17 -4.14
CA CYS A 180 -10.58 9.17 -3.27
C CYS A 180 -12.02 9.56 -2.90
N ALA A 181 -12.25 10.82 -2.50
CA ALA A 181 -13.57 11.29 -2.10
C ALA A 181 -14.56 11.34 -3.29
N SER A 182 -14.08 11.72 -4.48
CA SER A 182 -14.94 11.86 -5.66
C SER A 182 -15.29 10.52 -6.33
N LYS A 183 -14.37 9.54 -6.31
CA LYS A 183 -14.55 8.27 -7.01
C LYS A 183 -14.69 7.06 -6.09
N GLY A 184 -14.08 7.07 -4.90
CA GLY A 184 -13.98 5.94 -3.99
C GLY A 184 -15.21 5.73 -3.12
N ARG A 185 -16.33 5.34 -3.73
CA ARG A 185 -17.62 5.18 -3.03
C ARG A 185 -17.63 4.07 -1.98
N ALA A 186 -16.81 3.03 -2.18
CA ALA A 186 -16.68 1.91 -1.26
C ALA A 186 -15.48 2.04 -0.30
N LEU A 187 -14.66 3.10 -0.44
CA LEU A 187 -13.44 3.26 0.34
C LEU A 187 -13.78 3.45 1.82
N SER A 188 -13.34 2.48 2.61
CA SER A 188 -13.49 2.46 4.07
C SER A 188 -12.14 2.55 4.79
N LYS A 189 -11.04 2.27 4.09
CA LYS A 189 -9.68 2.36 4.63
C LYS A 189 -8.79 3.14 3.67
N ILE A 190 -8.22 4.22 4.16
CA ILE A 190 -7.31 5.07 3.41
C ILE A 190 -6.03 5.20 4.22
N ARG A 191 -4.92 4.73 3.63
CA ARG A 191 -3.59 4.94 4.15
C ARG A 191 -2.73 5.67 3.12
N VAL A 192 -2.07 6.72 3.59
CA VAL A 192 -1.22 7.60 2.79
C VAL A 192 0.09 7.74 3.56
N ASP A 193 1.16 7.21 3.00
CA ASP A 193 2.51 7.38 3.51
C ASP A 193 3.27 8.35 2.60
N GLY A 194 3.49 9.57 3.10
CA GLY A 194 4.24 10.64 2.46
C GLY A 194 5.73 10.64 2.77
N PHE A 195 6.25 9.63 3.48
CA PHE A 195 7.67 9.53 3.81
C PHE A 195 8.50 9.13 2.58
N PRO A 196 9.56 9.86 2.24
CA PRO A 196 10.48 9.42 1.22
C PRO A 196 11.25 8.18 1.68
N THR A 197 11.57 7.29 0.74
CA THR A 197 12.46 6.14 1.02
C THR A 197 13.87 6.58 1.46
N ARG A 198 14.30 7.79 1.08
CA ARG A 198 15.53 8.43 1.55
C ARG A 198 15.24 9.82 2.09
N PRO A 199 15.16 10.01 3.41
CA PRO A 199 14.90 11.32 3.99
C PRO A 199 16.04 12.30 3.72
N ASP A 200 15.70 13.50 3.26
CA ASP A 200 16.61 14.64 3.14
C ASP A 200 16.05 15.81 3.96
N PRO A 201 16.73 16.25 5.03
CA PRO A 201 16.30 17.39 5.84
C PRO A 201 16.21 18.70 5.03
N ALA A 202 17.03 18.88 3.99
CA ALA A 202 16.99 20.08 3.16
C ALA A 202 15.71 20.17 2.31
N SER A 203 15.01 19.05 2.13
CA SER A 203 13.75 18.99 1.39
C SER A 203 12.53 19.43 2.19
N ILE A 204 12.68 19.78 3.49
CA ILE A 204 11.58 20.14 4.41
C ILE A 204 10.94 21.47 4.04
N ASN A 205 10.08 21.42 3.03
CA ASN A 205 9.20 22.50 2.63
C ASN A 205 7.74 22.02 2.63
N GLY A 206 6.82 22.93 2.95
CA GLY A 206 5.38 22.68 2.98
C GLY A 206 4.84 22.44 4.40
N THR A 207 3.65 22.95 4.64
CA THR A 207 2.89 22.72 5.89
C THR A 207 1.75 21.76 5.59
N PHE A 208 1.65 20.67 6.35
CA PHE A 208 0.53 19.75 6.26
C PHE A 208 -0.53 20.18 7.28
N ASN A 209 -1.65 20.75 6.80
CA ASN A 209 -2.70 21.30 7.66
C ASN A 209 -4.08 20.72 7.29
N MET A 210 -5.13 21.19 7.96
CA MET A 210 -6.50 20.73 7.75
C MET A 210 -7.02 20.89 6.30
N ALA A 211 -6.53 21.88 5.54
CA ALA A 211 -6.94 22.06 4.15
C ALA A 211 -6.52 20.87 3.26
N ILE A 212 -5.37 20.25 3.57
CA ILE A 212 -4.89 19.05 2.88
C ILE A 212 -5.79 17.84 3.18
N LEU A 213 -6.27 17.71 4.42
CA LEU A 213 -7.13 16.61 4.85
C LEU A 213 -8.60 16.77 4.45
N GLN A 214 -9.05 17.98 4.15
CA GLN A 214 -10.45 18.30 3.91
C GLN A 214 -11.15 17.34 2.93
N PRO A 215 -10.52 16.93 1.80
CA PRO A 215 -11.18 16.02 0.87
C PRO A 215 -11.51 14.65 1.48
N ALA A 216 -10.66 14.13 2.38
CA ALA A 216 -10.90 12.85 3.04
C ALA A 216 -12.18 12.84 3.89
N LEU A 217 -12.65 14.01 4.34
CA LEU A 217 -13.91 14.15 5.06
C LEU A 217 -15.14 14.00 4.16
N GLY A 218 -14.96 14.04 2.84
CA GLY A 218 -15.99 13.78 1.85
C GLY A 218 -16.14 12.31 1.47
N CYS A 219 -15.23 11.44 1.92
CA CYS A 219 -15.35 10.00 1.72
C CYS A 219 -16.57 9.47 2.48
N ALA A 220 -17.35 8.57 1.85
CA ALA A 220 -18.68 8.23 2.32
C ALA A 220 -18.67 7.72 3.78
N GLU A 221 -17.80 6.76 4.10
CA GLU A 221 -17.78 6.11 5.42
C GLU A 221 -16.39 5.53 5.78
N PRO A 222 -15.32 6.33 5.89
CA PRO A 222 -14.02 5.81 6.30
C PRO A 222 -14.07 5.28 7.74
N THR A 223 -13.62 4.05 7.90
CA THR A 223 -13.38 3.38 9.19
C THR A 223 -11.92 3.49 9.62
N SER A 224 -11.00 3.74 8.68
CA SER A 224 -9.57 3.90 8.94
C SER A 224 -9.04 5.05 8.10
N LEU A 225 -8.43 6.03 8.76
CA LEU A 225 -7.72 7.14 8.10
C LEU A 225 -6.31 7.25 8.70
N ILE A 226 -5.32 6.84 7.92
CA ILE A 226 -3.91 6.84 8.33
C ILE A 226 -3.14 7.73 7.37
N ILE A 227 -2.57 8.81 7.90
CA ILE A 227 -1.73 9.76 7.17
C ILE A 227 -0.40 9.84 7.90
N GLU A 228 0.63 9.37 7.23
CA GLU A 228 2.01 9.38 7.68
C GLU A 228 2.77 10.46 6.89
N TYR A 229 3.43 11.39 7.60
CA TYR A 229 4.13 12.50 6.97
C TYR A 229 5.42 12.87 7.73
N PRO A 230 6.50 13.31 7.05
CA PRO A 230 7.79 13.59 7.71
C PRO A 230 7.79 14.70 8.76
N THR A 231 6.87 15.67 8.67
CA THR A 231 6.73 16.77 9.62
C THR A 231 5.42 16.65 10.38
N PRO A 232 5.34 17.18 11.61
CA PRO A 232 4.08 17.25 12.35
C PRO A 232 2.98 17.93 11.54
N LEU A 233 1.76 17.42 11.68
CA LEU A 233 0.59 18.06 11.08
C LEU A 233 0.19 19.26 11.93
N VAL A 234 -0.09 20.39 11.29
CA VAL A 234 -0.56 21.61 11.94
C VAL A 234 -2.08 21.53 12.05
N LEU A 235 -2.55 20.95 13.16
CA LEU A 235 -3.97 20.76 13.47
C LEU A 235 -4.33 21.45 14.78
N THR A 236 -5.58 21.91 14.88
CA THR A 236 -6.19 22.43 16.10
C THR A 236 -7.23 21.46 16.66
N GLU A 237 -7.66 21.67 17.91
CA GLU A 237 -8.78 20.92 18.51
C GLU A 237 -10.06 21.02 17.68
N ASP A 238 -10.35 22.20 17.12
CA ASP A 238 -11.51 22.40 16.23
C ASP A 238 -11.41 21.59 14.94
N ASN A 239 -10.19 21.36 14.44
CA ASN A 239 -9.98 20.47 13.29
C ASN A 239 -10.33 19.03 13.66
N LEU A 240 -9.86 18.53 14.82
CA LEU A 240 -10.20 17.18 15.28
C LEU A 240 -11.70 17.02 15.56
N ARG A 241 -12.36 18.05 16.11
CA ARG A 241 -13.82 18.08 16.26
C ARG A 241 -14.52 17.99 14.90
N THR A 242 -14.04 18.72 13.90
CA THR A 242 -14.57 18.65 12.55
C THR A 242 -14.40 17.25 11.94
N ILE A 243 -13.22 16.65 12.10
CA ILE A 243 -12.92 15.29 11.63
C ILE A 243 -13.86 14.28 12.28
N SER A 244 -13.99 14.32 13.61
CA SER A 244 -14.78 13.34 14.36
C SER A 244 -16.28 13.44 14.08
N MET A 245 -16.81 14.66 13.91
CA MET A 245 -18.20 14.87 13.50
C MET A 245 -18.48 14.42 12.06
N LYS A 246 -17.51 14.56 11.15
CA LYS A 246 -17.67 14.16 9.75
C LYS A 246 -17.44 12.68 9.52
N LEU A 247 -16.61 12.04 10.35
CA LEU A 247 -16.24 10.64 10.23
C LEU A 247 -16.60 9.85 11.52
N PRO A 248 -17.89 9.80 11.91
CA PRO A 248 -18.30 9.17 13.18
C PRO A 248 -18.10 7.65 13.22
N LYS A 249 -17.85 7.01 12.07
CA LYS A 249 -17.59 5.57 11.93
C LYS A 249 -16.11 5.19 12.05
N LEU A 250 -15.22 6.14 12.36
CA LEU A 250 -13.81 5.86 12.52
C LEU A 250 -13.57 4.84 13.64
N ARG A 251 -12.76 3.84 13.31
CA ARG A 251 -12.17 2.85 14.21
C ARG A 251 -10.67 3.06 14.37
N SER A 252 -10.00 3.60 13.36
CA SER A 252 -8.57 3.91 13.42
C SER A 252 -8.30 5.29 12.82
N ILE A 253 -7.59 6.13 13.57
CA ILE A 253 -7.12 7.43 13.10
C ILE A 253 -5.65 7.62 13.48
N CYS A 254 -4.78 7.73 12.48
CA CYS A 254 -3.37 8.06 12.69
C CYS A 254 -3.02 9.26 11.82
N LEU A 255 -2.72 10.42 12.43
CA LEU A 255 -2.41 11.66 11.74
C LEU A 255 -1.03 12.16 12.18
N GLY A 256 0.01 11.65 11.51
CA GLY A 256 1.41 12.00 11.76
C GLY A 256 1.88 11.68 13.18
N GLU A 257 1.61 10.46 13.65
CA GLU A 257 1.97 9.99 15.01
C GLU A 257 3.46 10.10 15.33
N LEU A 258 4.33 9.86 14.34
CA LEU A 258 5.77 9.75 14.50
C LEU A 258 6.49 10.60 13.45
N PRO A 259 6.51 11.93 13.60
CA PRO A 259 7.19 12.81 12.66
C PRO A 259 8.70 12.58 12.71
N LEU A 260 9.34 12.45 11.55
CA LEU A 260 10.80 12.33 11.45
C LEU A 260 11.51 13.63 11.86
N TYR A 261 10.89 14.77 11.58
CA TYR A 261 11.40 16.10 11.91
C TYR A 261 10.48 16.77 12.93
N PRO A 262 10.60 16.42 14.23
CA PRO A 262 9.68 16.91 15.24
C PRO A 262 9.82 18.43 15.44
N THR A 263 8.68 19.09 15.52
CA THR A 263 8.53 20.46 16.05
C THR A 263 7.70 20.40 17.32
N PRO A 264 7.54 21.50 18.08
CA PRO A 264 6.57 21.51 19.17
C PRO A 264 5.17 21.09 18.65
N PRO A 265 4.48 20.17 19.34
CA PRO A 265 3.12 19.77 18.97
C PRO A 265 2.14 20.94 19.11
N THR A 266 1.13 20.98 18.24
CA THR A 266 0.05 21.98 18.30
C THR A 266 -1.19 21.50 19.05
N LEU A 267 -1.24 20.20 19.35
CA LEU A 267 -2.34 19.55 20.03
C LEU A 267 -1.89 19.14 21.43
N ASN A 268 -2.76 19.32 22.42
CA ASN A 268 -2.60 18.77 23.76
C ASN A 268 -3.42 17.47 23.90
N ILE A 269 -3.39 16.85 25.08
CA ILE A 269 -4.16 15.62 25.33
C ILE A 269 -5.69 15.85 25.31
N ALA A 270 -6.17 17.04 25.69
CA ALA A 270 -7.60 17.38 25.65
C ALA A 270 -8.18 17.36 24.22
N ALA A 271 -7.34 17.50 23.20
CA ALA A 271 -7.69 17.37 21.80
C ALA A 271 -8.25 15.97 21.42
N LEU A 272 -8.09 14.96 22.28
CA LEU A 272 -8.68 13.63 22.09
C LEU A 272 -10.19 13.59 22.37
N LEU A 273 -10.72 14.51 23.20
CA LEU A 273 -12.11 14.47 23.64
C LEU A 273 -13.11 14.47 22.48
N PRO A 274 -13.00 15.33 21.45
CA PRO A 274 -13.94 15.31 20.34
C PRO A 274 -13.94 14.00 19.55
N LEU A 275 -12.81 13.28 19.49
CA LEU A 275 -12.73 11.97 18.84
C LEU A 275 -13.48 10.93 19.66
N LEU A 276 -13.22 10.86 20.98
CA LEU A 276 -13.87 9.91 21.88
C LEU A 276 -15.39 10.15 21.99
N GLU A 277 -15.83 11.40 21.93
CA GLU A 277 -17.26 11.76 21.99
C GLU A 277 -18.03 11.39 20.71
N ASN A 278 -17.43 11.59 19.53
CA ASN A 278 -18.13 11.47 18.24
C ASN A 278 -17.83 10.15 17.50
N CYS A 279 -16.79 9.41 17.89
CA CYS A 279 -16.38 8.14 17.29
C CYS A 279 -16.41 7.02 18.35
N PRO A 280 -17.59 6.46 18.68
CA PRO A 280 -17.75 5.51 19.80
C PRO A 280 -17.09 4.15 19.58
N HIS A 281 -16.63 3.86 18.37
CA HIS A 281 -15.97 2.61 17.99
C HIS A 281 -14.47 2.80 17.71
N LEU A 282 -13.89 3.92 18.16
CA LEU A 282 -12.48 4.22 17.96
C LEU A 282 -11.62 3.24 18.78
N GLU A 283 -10.74 2.53 18.10
CA GLU A 283 -9.85 1.49 18.61
C GLU A 283 -8.40 1.95 18.60
N ASP A 284 -7.96 2.63 17.53
CA ASP A 284 -6.59 3.09 17.35
C ASP A 284 -6.52 4.61 17.18
N ILE A 285 -5.63 5.25 17.93
CA ILE A 285 -5.34 6.69 17.84
C ILE A 285 -3.82 6.88 17.76
N GLY A 286 -3.35 7.45 16.65
CA GLY A 286 -1.97 7.88 16.46
C GLY A 286 -1.92 9.38 16.22
N LEU A 287 -1.55 10.17 17.23
CA LEU A 287 -1.40 11.62 17.14
C LEU A 287 -0.10 12.06 17.80
N TYR A 288 0.49 13.14 17.29
CA TYR A 288 1.64 13.79 17.91
C TYR A 288 1.16 14.91 18.84
N LEU A 289 1.23 14.67 20.17
CA LEU A 289 0.61 15.48 21.22
C LEU A 289 1.64 16.09 22.18
N ASP A 290 1.30 17.24 22.77
CA ASP A 290 2.01 17.79 23.93
C ASP A 290 1.59 17.02 25.18
N GLY A 291 2.58 16.41 25.85
CA GLY A 291 2.39 15.70 27.11
C GLY A 291 2.52 16.57 28.36
N ASN A 292 2.87 17.86 28.22
CA ASN A 292 3.12 18.75 29.37
C ASN A 292 1.85 19.44 29.89
N ASP A 293 0.80 19.50 29.08
CA ASP A 293 -0.49 20.08 29.49
C ASP A 293 -1.33 19.03 30.24
N SER A 294 -1.70 19.34 31.49
CA SER A 294 -2.62 18.53 32.28
C SER A 294 -4.07 18.68 31.79
N PHE A 295 -4.85 17.59 31.88
CA PHE A 295 -6.30 17.56 31.63
C PHE A 295 -7.08 18.62 32.41
#